data_AF-A0A975KRU5-F1
#
_entry.id   AF-A0A975KRU5-F1
#
_cell.length_a   1.000
_cell.length_b   1.000
_cell.length_c   1.000
_cell.angle_alpha   90.00
_cell.angle_beta   90.00
_cell.angle_gamma   90.00
#
_symmetry.space_group_name_H-M   'P 1'
#
loop_
_entity.id
_entity.type
_entity.pdbx_description
1 polymer ?
#
loop_
_entity_poly.entity_id
_entity_poly.type
_entity_poly.pdbx_seq_one_letter_code
_entity_poly.pdbx_strand_id
1 'polypeptide(L)'
;MLPEILKVAEEYGLTFNPRYHGKKEMLCKCTFCEEDSRPGKGNKFYLSLNTHDQVYKCWYCGVAGGVIDFEAKLSGLSYNEVREKYFGKRKKPVHPAESLNARQLRLIGWAEYKRKDRNDFKRNRESVLRDWKNYEHGELVKHFALFMVIAHIENQAERQNELLQYVIQSCHETQIYLLFNRLLAEYVKVEEERAGWAKEGTYIGRAAWKVSLSTYDFGMDKVVYNVVFLYHMLVMEETQKPIKGTHKKEAIMNDKLSLAN
;
A
#
# COMPACT_ATOMS: atom_id res chain seq x y z
N MET A 1 22.31 -17.73 -9.44
CA MET A 1 21.48 -17.52 -10.64
C MET A 1 20.09 -18.04 -10.29
N LEU A 2 19.02 -17.35 -10.69
CA LEU A 2 17.66 -17.86 -10.45
C LEU A 2 17.39 -19.06 -11.37
N PRO A 3 16.64 -20.08 -10.90
CA PRO A 3 16.25 -21.19 -11.76
C PRO A 3 15.24 -20.70 -12.80
N GLU A 4 15.13 -21.44 -13.90
CA GLU A 4 14.06 -21.22 -14.85
C GLU A 4 12.72 -21.67 -14.25
N ILE A 5 11.67 -20.86 -14.43
CA ILE A 5 10.33 -21.15 -13.88
C ILE A 5 9.78 -22.51 -14.31
N LEU A 6 10.16 -22.96 -15.51
CA LEU A 6 9.79 -24.25 -16.05
C LEU A 6 10.43 -25.40 -15.26
N LYS A 7 11.74 -25.29 -14.95
CA LYS A 7 12.46 -26.28 -14.14
C LYS A 7 11.88 -26.37 -12.73
N VAL A 8 11.51 -25.24 -12.14
CA VAL A 8 10.81 -25.23 -10.85
C VAL A 8 9.47 -25.99 -10.96
N ALA A 9 8.67 -25.74 -12.00
CA ALA A 9 7.42 -26.47 -12.17
C ALA A 9 7.62 -28.00 -12.36
N GLU A 10 8.66 -28.40 -13.08
CA GLU A 10 9.04 -29.80 -13.27
C GLU A 10 9.51 -30.47 -11.96
N GLU A 11 10.38 -29.80 -11.20
CA GLU A 11 10.89 -30.27 -9.90
C GLU A 11 9.76 -30.53 -8.90
N TYR A 12 8.71 -29.71 -8.92
CA TYR A 12 7.53 -29.86 -8.06
C TYR A 12 6.42 -30.71 -8.70
N GLY A 13 6.68 -31.36 -9.84
CA GLY A 13 5.79 -32.36 -10.43
C GLY A 13 4.49 -31.81 -11.01
N LEU A 14 4.49 -30.57 -11.52
CA LEU A 14 3.28 -30.01 -12.13
C LEU A 14 2.92 -30.72 -13.44
N THR A 15 1.62 -30.94 -13.65
CA THR A 15 1.11 -31.56 -14.88
C THR A 15 1.00 -30.54 -16.00
N PHE A 16 1.79 -30.71 -17.05
CA PHE A 16 1.82 -29.81 -18.21
C PHE A 16 0.78 -30.18 -19.28
N ASN A 17 0.34 -29.16 -20.01
CA ASN A 17 -0.43 -29.36 -21.23
C ASN A 17 0.52 -29.85 -22.35
N PRO A 18 0.34 -31.06 -22.89
CA PRO A 18 1.24 -31.61 -23.90
C PRO A 18 1.34 -30.75 -25.17
N ARG A 19 0.28 -30.00 -25.49
CA ARG A 19 0.20 -29.17 -26.71
C ARG A 19 1.02 -27.88 -26.65
N TYR A 20 1.50 -27.51 -25.47
CA TYR A 20 2.21 -26.25 -25.24
C TYR A 20 3.70 -26.44 -25.01
N HIS A 21 4.20 -27.69 -25.07
CA HIS A 21 5.62 -28.01 -24.89
C HIS A 21 6.52 -27.17 -25.82
N GLY A 22 7.54 -26.52 -25.25
CA GLY A 22 8.51 -25.70 -25.98
C GLY A 22 8.03 -24.30 -26.40
N LYS A 23 6.85 -23.86 -25.96
CA LYS A 23 6.34 -22.51 -26.26
C LYS A 23 6.80 -21.48 -25.24
N LYS A 24 6.74 -20.20 -25.63
CA LYS A 24 6.99 -19.05 -24.74
C LYS A 24 6.07 -19.07 -23.51
N GLU A 25 4.83 -19.48 -23.70
CA GLU A 25 3.87 -19.71 -22.62
C GLU A 25 3.56 -21.20 -22.52
N MET A 26 3.91 -21.79 -21.38
CA MET A 26 3.61 -23.17 -21.01
C MET A 26 2.38 -23.18 -20.12
N LEU A 27 1.41 -24.03 -20.43
CA LEU A 27 0.23 -24.21 -19.58
C LEU A 27 0.39 -25.46 -18.71
N CYS A 28 0.08 -25.36 -17.43
CA CYS A 28 0.06 -26.47 -16.48
C CYS A 28 -1.20 -26.43 -15.59
N LYS A 29 -1.43 -27.53 -14.89
CA LYS A 29 -2.49 -27.62 -13.87
C LYS A 29 -2.15 -26.71 -12.71
N CYS A 30 -3.15 -26.03 -12.17
CA CYS A 30 -2.95 -25.11 -11.05
C CYS A 30 -3.03 -25.85 -9.72
N THR A 31 -1.89 -26.11 -9.08
CA THR A 31 -1.81 -26.72 -7.75
C THR A 31 -2.32 -25.82 -6.62
N PHE A 32 -2.57 -24.54 -6.89
CA PHE A 32 -3.03 -23.59 -5.86
C PHE A 32 -4.55 -23.56 -5.68
N CYS A 33 -5.32 -23.81 -6.75
CA CYS A 33 -6.79 -23.82 -6.68
C CYS A 33 -7.40 -25.15 -7.13
N GLU A 34 -6.63 -25.99 -7.81
CA GLU A 34 -7.01 -27.33 -8.28
C GLU A 34 -8.30 -27.36 -9.12
N GLU A 35 -8.75 -26.21 -9.61
CA GLU A 35 -10.00 -26.09 -10.37
C GLU A 35 -9.96 -26.90 -11.66
N ASP A 36 -8.79 -26.93 -12.31
CA ASP A 36 -8.57 -27.71 -13.52
C ASP A 36 -8.33 -29.21 -13.25
N SER A 37 -8.22 -29.63 -11.99
CA SER A 37 -8.12 -31.04 -11.60
C SER A 37 -9.48 -31.67 -11.23
N ARG A 38 -10.55 -30.88 -11.17
CA ARG A 38 -11.91 -31.36 -10.82
C ARG A 38 -12.49 -32.31 -11.88
N PRO A 39 -13.41 -33.23 -11.49
CA PRO A 39 -14.14 -34.09 -12.43
C PRO A 39 -14.78 -33.27 -13.57
N GLY A 40 -14.61 -33.73 -14.81
CA GLY A 40 -15.10 -33.04 -16.01
C GLY A 40 -14.20 -31.90 -16.53
N LYS A 41 -13.13 -31.51 -15.81
CA LYS A 41 -12.18 -30.46 -16.22
C LYS A 41 -10.77 -30.97 -16.55
N GLY A 42 -10.60 -32.28 -16.69
CA GLY A 42 -9.30 -32.93 -16.96
C GLY A 42 -8.49 -32.37 -18.13
N ASN A 43 -9.14 -31.78 -19.14
CA ASN A 43 -8.47 -31.17 -20.30
C ASN A 43 -8.20 -29.65 -20.19
N LYS A 44 -8.57 -29.01 -19.07
CA LYS A 44 -8.33 -27.58 -18.82
C LYS A 44 -6.99 -27.37 -18.13
N PHE A 45 -6.35 -26.24 -18.39
CA PHE A 45 -5.07 -25.86 -17.78
C PHE A 45 -5.11 -24.34 -17.60
N TYR A 46 -5.16 -23.88 -16.35
CA TYR A 46 -5.36 -22.45 -16.06
C TYR A 46 -4.09 -21.73 -15.62
N LEU A 47 -3.05 -22.46 -15.23
CA LEU A 47 -1.77 -21.88 -14.83
C LEU A 47 -0.88 -21.69 -16.06
N SER A 48 -0.57 -20.44 -16.39
CA SER A 48 0.39 -20.08 -17.44
C SER A 48 1.74 -19.74 -16.84
N LEU A 49 2.81 -20.30 -17.42
CA LEU A 49 4.20 -19.99 -17.13
C LEU A 49 4.83 -19.35 -18.37
N ASN A 50 5.22 -18.08 -18.27
CA ASN A 50 5.96 -17.40 -19.34
C ASN A 50 7.46 -17.65 -19.13
N THR A 51 8.05 -18.45 -20.02
CA THR A 51 9.46 -18.91 -19.94
C THR A 51 10.46 -17.84 -20.34
N HIS A 52 10.02 -16.78 -21.01
CA HIS A 52 10.87 -15.65 -21.35
C HIS A 52 10.92 -14.64 -20.20
N ASP A 53 9.74 -14.23 -19.71
CA ASP A 53 9.61 -13.20 -18.69
C ASP A 53 9.79 -13.76 -17.26
N GLN A 54 9.86 -15.09 -17.12
CA GLN A 54 10.09 -15.82 -15.87
C GLN A 54 9.02 -15.51 -14.80
N VAL A 55 7.76 -15.47 -15.25
CA VAL A 55 6.56 -15.17 -14.45
C VAL A 55 5.47 -16.22 -14.66
N TYR A 56 4.60 -16.36 -13.67
CA TYR A 56 3.41 -17.20 -13.75
C TYR A 56 2.13 -16.41 -13.47
N LYS A 57 1.01 -16.94 -13.97
CA LYS A 57 -0.34 -16.47 -13.65
C LYS A 57 -1.35 -17.59 -13.80
N CYS A 58 -2.20 -17.79 -12.80
CA CYS A 58 -3.42 -18.58 -12.96
C CYS A 58 -4.56 -17.70 -13.43
N TRP A 59 -5.18 -18.07 -14.55
CA TRP A 59 -6.31 -17.35 -15.12
C TRP A 59 -7.65 -17.59 -14.40
N TYR A 60 -7.69 -18.58 -13.48
CA TYR A 60 -8.88 -18.86 -12.68
C TYR A 60 -8.84 -18.18 -11.31
N CYS A 61 -7.87 -18.53 -10.45
CA CYS A 61 -7.79 -17.97 -9.10
C CYS A 61 -6.99 -16.67 -8.99
N GLY A 62 -6.41 -16.17 -10.10
CA GLY A 62 -5.75 -14.88 -10.17
C GLY A 62 -4.36 -14.80 -9.52
N VAL A 63 -3.88 -15.87 -8.88
CA VAL A 63 -2.52 -15.90 -8.32
C VAL A 63 -1.48 -15.71 -9.42
N ALA A 64 -0.50 -14.85 -9.18
CA ALA A 64 0.54 -14.49 -10.13
C ALA A 64 1.81 -14.03 -9.40
N GLY A 65 2.96 -14.17 -10.06
CA GLY A 65 4.25 -13.79 -9.48
C GLY A 65 5.44 -14.16 -10.36
N GLY A 66 6.64 -14.00 -9.81
CA GLY A 66 7.89 -14.46 -10.44
C GLY A 66 8.40 -15.76 -9.82
N VAL A 67 9.52 -16.28 -10.34
CA VAL A 67 10.13 -17.57 -9.94
C VAL A 67 10.21 -17.81 -8.43
N ILE A 68 10.72 -16.85 -7.66
CA ILE A 68 10.90 -17.01 -6.20
C ILE A 68 9.55 -17.15 -5.47
N ASP A 69 8.57 -16.33 -5.86
CA ASP A 69 7.23 -16.39 -5.29
C ASP A 69 6.53 -17.72 -5.65
N PHE A 70 6.74 -18.18 -6.88
CA PHE A 70 6.22 -19.46 -7.35
C PHE A 70 6.75 -20.64 -6.52
N GLU A 71 8.06 -20.74 -6.37
CA GLU A 71 8.68 -21.81 -5.56
C GLU A 71 8.32 -21.70 -4.08
N ALA A 72 8.24 -20.50 -3.52
CA ALA A 72 7.79 -20.30 -2.13
C ALA A 72 6.38 -20.87 -1.92
N LYS A 73 5.45 -20.59 -2.84
CA LYS A 73 4.09 -21.13 -2.77
C LYS A 73 4.03 -22.63 -2.96
N LEU A 74 4.84 -23.20 -3.86
CA LEU A 74 4.88 -24.65 -4.11
C LEU A 74 5.52 -25.43 -2.95
N SER A 75 6.56 -24.87 -2.33
CA SER A 75 7.29 -25.49 -1.21
C SER A 75 6.65 -25.28 0.15
N GLY A 76 5.75 -24.28 0.28
CA GLY A 76 5.24 -23.82 1.57
C GLY A 76 6.26 -23.02 2.39
N LEU A 77 7.47 -22.77 1.86
CA LEU A 77 8.47 -21.91 2.50
C LEU A 77 8.11 -20.44 2.34
N SER A 78 8.61 -19.59 3.24
CA SER A 78 8.46 -18.16 3.07
C SER A 78 9.25 -17.66 1.85
N TYR A 79 8.79 -16.57 1.24
CA TYR A 79 9.50 -15.90 0.15
C TYR A 79 10.97 -15.60 0.50
N ASN A 80 11.24 -15.24 1.76
CA ASN A 80 12.60 -14.94 2.21
C ASN A 80 13.48 -16.18 2.30
N GLU A 81 12.96 -17.33 2.76
CA GLU A 81 13.72 -18.58 2.81
C GLU A 81 14.11 -19.04 1.41
N VAL A 82 13.18 -19.02 0.44
CA VAL A 82 13.48 -19.34 -0.96
C VAL A 82 14.45 -18.32 -1.56
N ARG A 83 14.26 -17.03 -1.28
CA ARG A 83 15.20 -16.00 -1.72
C ARG A 83 16.61 -16.22 -1.15
N GLU A 84 16.72 -16.63 0.10
CA GLU A 84 18.00 -16.93 0.75
C GLU A 84 18.66 -18.19 0.20
N LYS A 85 17.89 -19.20 -0.24
CA LYS A 85 18.40 -20.36 -0.97
C LYS A 85 19.20 -19.96 -2.21
N TYR A 86 18.74 -18.97 -2.99
CA TYR A 86 19.39 -18.57 -4.25
C TYR A 86 20.39 -17.42 -4.14
N PHE A 87 20.21 -16.52 -3.18
CA PHE A 87 21.03 -15.31 -3.04
C PHE A 87 21.84 -15.24 -1.74
N GLY A 88 21.69 -16.26 -0.87
CA GLY A 88 22.25 -16.28 0.46
C GLY A 88 21.54 -15.31 1.42
N LYS A 89 21.94 -15.39 2.70
CA LYS A 89 21.51 -14.45 3.72
C LYS A 89 22.01 -13.04 3.40
N ARG A 90 21.10 -12.06 3.47
CA ARG A 90 21.50 -10.66 3.31
C ARG A 90 22.33 -10.23 4.51
N LYS A 91 23.57 -9.78 4.27
CA LYS A 91 24.47 -9.25 5.30
C LYS A 91 24.04 -7.89 5.87
N LYS A 92 23.23 -7.13 5.13
CA LYS A 92 22.76 -5.80 5.53
C LYS A 92 21.24 -5.71 5.38
N PRO A 93 20.54 -5.10 6.36
CA PRO A 93 19.11 -4.84 6.24
C PRO A 93 18.87 -3.90 5.05
N VAL A 94 17.77 -4.14 4.33
CA VAL A 94 17.35 -3.27 3.23
C VAL A 94 16.69 -2.03 3.83
N HIS A 95 17.05 -0.86 3.32
CA HIS A 95 16.40 0.37 3.74
C HIS A 95 14.89 0.33 3.40
N PRO A 96 13.98 0.73 4.29
CA PRO A 96 12.53 0.61 4.05
C PRO A 96 12.05 1.24 2.72
N ALA A 97 12.61 2.39 2.33
CA ALA A 97 12.32 3.01 1.03
C ALA A 97 12.65 2.11 -0.18
N GLU A 98 13.67 1.26 -0.07
CA GLU A 98 14.05 0.32 -1.14
C GLU A 98 13.10 -0.88 -1.23
N SER A 99 12.38 -1.19 -0.14
CA SER A 99 11.34 -2.23 -0.12
C SER A 99 9.99 -1.79 -0.70
N LEU A 100 9.80 -0.50 -0.97
CA LEU A 100 8.59 -0.02 -1.64
C LEU A 100 8.48 -0.58 -3.06
N ASN A 101 7.29 -1.09 -3.38
CA ASN A 101 6.98 -1.64 -4.70
C ASN A 101 6.76 -0.51 -5.73
N ALA A 102 6.74 -0.87 -7.02
CA ALA A 102 6.63 0.12 -8.10
C ALA A 102 5.33 0.94 -8.07
N ARG A 103 4.23 0.37 -7.57
CA ARG A 103 2.94 1.08 -7.43
C ARG A 103 3.00 2.07 -6.27
N GLN A 104 3.54 1.65 -5.12
CA GLN A 104 3.79 2.53 -3.97
C GLN A 104 4.67 3.72 -4.35
N LEU A 105 5.78 3.47 -5.06
CA LEU A 105 6.66 4.54 -5.54
C LEU A 105 5.99 5.48 -6.54
N ARG A 106 5.00 5.00 -7.31
CA ARG A 106 4.24 5.85 -8.24
C ARG A 106 3.31 6.81 -7.50
N LEU A 107 2.67 6.34 -6.43
CA LEU A 107 1.77 7.15 -5.60
C LEU A 107 2.48 8.36 -4.97
N ILE A 108 3.78 8.22 -4.68
CA ILE A 108 4.60 9.30 -4.12
C ILE A 108 5.56 9.94 -5.13
N GLY A 109 5.41 9.69 -6.43
CA GLY A 109 6.19 10.35 -7.49
C GLY A 109 7.65 9.89 -7.67
N TRP A 110 8.09 8.85 -6.97
CA TRP A 110 9.48 8.36 -7.00
C TRP A 110 9.76 7.23 -8.01
N ALA A 111 8.73 6.70 -8.68
CA ALA A 111 8.87 5.55 -9.58
C ALA A 111 9.83 5.79 -10.76
N GLU A 112 9.67 6.92 -11.47
CA GLU A 112 10.53 7.24 -12.62
C GLU A 112 11.96 7.61 -12.18
N TYR A 113 12.10 8.25 -11.02
CA TYR A 113 13.41 8.60 -10.45
C TYR A 113 14.25 7.36 -10.20
N LYS A 114 13.67 6.32 -9.56
CA LYS A 114 14.34 5.03 -9.31
C LYS A 114 14.76 4.32 -10.60
N ARG A 115 13.98 4.44 -11.68
CA ARG A 115 14.28 3.83 -12.98
C ARG A 115 15.41 4.55 -13.71
N LYS A 116 15.43 5.88 -13.67
CA LYS A 116 16.45 6.70 -14.35
C LYS A 116 17.81 6.63 -13.66
N ASP A 117 17.85 6.80 -12.33
CA ASP A 117 19.11 6.78 -11.57
C ASP A 117 18.93 6.08 -10.22
N ARG A 118 19.46 4.85 -10.15
CA ARG A 118 19.42 4.04 -8.93
C ARG A 118 20.32 4.56 -7.82
N ASN A 119 21.46 5.18 -8.16
CA ASN A 119 22.38 5.71 -7.17
C ASN A 119 21.80 6.98 -6.55
N ASP A 120 21.18 7.82 -7.36
CA ASP A 120 20.49 9.00 -6.85
C ASP A 120 19.29 8.64 -5.96
N PHE A 121 18.50 7.64 -6.35
CA PHE A 121 17.45 7.10 -5.50
C PHE A 121 17.96 6.66 -4.11
N LYS A 122 19.13 6.01 -4.06
CA LYS A 122 19.76 5.61 -2.79
C LYS A 122 20.19 6.80 -1.94
N ARG A 123 20.70 7.88 -2.56
CA ARG A 123 21.04 9.12 -1.85
C ARG A 123 19.80 9.77 -1.23
N ASN A 124 18.65 9.65 -1.90
CA ASN A 124 17.38 10.26 -1.49
C ASN A 124 16.45 9.34 -0.68
N ARG A 125 16.93 8.18 -0.22
CA ARG A 125 16.10 7.15 0.44
C ARG A 125 15.33 7.63 1.67
N GLU A 126 15.86 8.61 2.41
CA GLU A 126 15.17 9.20 3.57
C GLU A 126 13.99 10.06 3.14
N SER A 127 14.16 10.87 2.08
CA SER A 127 13.07 11.65 1.48
C SER A 127 11.98 10.74 0.93
N VAL A 128 12.35 9.67 0.21
CA VAL A 128 11.39 8.66 -0.29
C VAL A 128 10.58 8.06 0.86
N LEU A 129 11.25 7.70 1.97
CA LEU A 129 10.57 7.11 3.12
C LEU A 129 9.64 8.11 3.81
N ARG A 130 10.06 9.36 3.95
CA ARG A 130 9.24 10.44 4.50
C ARG A 130 7.99 10.68 3.66
N ASP A 131 8.14 10.76 2.33
CA ASP A 131 7.00 10.98 1.44
C ASP A 131 6.02 9.80 1.48
N TRP A 132 6.53 8.57 1.57
CA TRP A 132 5.70 7.38 1.79
C TRP A 132 4.93 7.44 3.12
N LYS A 133 5.61 7.78 4.22
CA LYS A 133 4.96 7.90 5.54
C LYS A 133 3.90 9.00 5.55
N ASN A 134 4.15 10.12 4.88
CA ASN A 134 3.18 11.22 4.75
C ASN A 134 1.95 10.79 3.95
N TYR A 135 2.16 10.09 2.83
CA TYR A 135 1.07 9.50 2.05
C TYR A 135 0.26 8.51 2.89
N GLU A 136 0.94 7.57 3.56
CA GLU A 136 0.32 6.56 4.41
C GLU A 136 -0.51 7.19 5.55
N HIS A 137 0.04 8.21 6.22
CA HIS A 137 -0.67 8.97 7.26
C HIS A 137 -1.93 9.61 6.70
N GLY A 138 -1.84 10.32 5.57
CA GLY A 138 -3.00 10.99 4.98
C GLY A 138 -4.11 10.03 4.55
N GLU A 139 -3.75 8.89 3.97
CA GLU A 139 -4.73 7.84 3.63
C GLU A 139 -5.38 7.25 4.89
N LEU A 140 -4.62 6.99 5.95
CA LEU A 140 -5.16 6.50 7.22
C LEU A 140 -6.15 7.48 7.85
N VAL A 141 -5.80 8.77 7.92
CA VAL A 141 -6.67 9.84 8.44
C VAL A 141 -8.00 9.88 7.69
N LYS A 142 -7.95 9.96 6.35
CA LYS A 142 -9.14 10.03 5.50
C LYS A 142 -10.03 8.80 5.65
N HIS A 143 -9.45 7.60 5.58
CA HIS A 143 -10.23 6.38 5.66
C HIS A 143 -10.81 6.16 7.07
N PHE A 144 -10.08 6.55 8.12
CA PHE A 144 -10.61 6.49 9.48
C PHE A 144 -11.77 7.46 9.69
N ALA A 145 -11.65 8.69 9.19
CA ALA A 145 -12.73 9.67 9.21
C ALA A 145 -13.98 9.16 8.48
N LEU A 146 -13.80 8.60 7.28
CA LEU A 146 -14.89 8.00 6.50
C LEU A 146 -15.54 6.84 7.25
N PHE A 147 -14.73 5.93 7.80
CA PHE A 147 -15.20 4.81 8.62
C PHE A 147 -16.01 5.29 9.83
N MET A 148 -15.53 6.32 10.54
CA MET A 148 -16.23 6.91 11.68
C MET A 148 -17.60 7.45 11.29
N VAL A 149 -17.70 8.20 10.18
CA VAL A 149 -18.99 8.74 9.70
C VAL A 149 -19.98 7.61 9.41
N ILE A 150 -19.55 6.56 8.72
CA ILE A 150 -20.38 5.42 8.34
C ILE A 150 -20.84 4.62 9.58
N ALA A 151 -19.94 4.43 10.55
CA ALA A 151 -20.25 3.71 11.78
C ALA A 151 -21.35 4.41 12.62
N HIS A 152 -21.53 5.72 12.47
CA HIS A 152 -22.54 6.52 13.17
C HIS A 152 -23.86 6.68 12.39
N ILE A 153 -23.99 6.06 11.20
CA ILE A 153 -25.27 6.05 10.48
C ILE A 153 -26.24 5.13 11.21
N GLU A 154 -27.22 5.72 11.88
CA GLU A 154 -28.27 4.99 12.61
C GLU A 154 -29.50 4.75 11.72
N ASN A 155 -30.25 3.69 12.01
CA ASN A 155 -31.53 3.35 11.36
C ASN A 155 -31.48 3.13 9.84
N GLN A 156 -30.29 2.94 9.24
CA GLN A 156 -30.09 2.66 7.82
C GLN A 156 -29.07 1.53 7.60
N ALA A 157 -29.35 0.34 8.16
CA ALA A 157 -28.40 -0.79 8.18
C ALA A 157 -27.93 -1.23 6.77
N GLU A 158 -28.83 -1.28 5.78
CA GLU A 158 -28.48 -1.62 4.40
C GLU A 158 -27.48 -0.62 3.80
N ARG A 159 -27.73 0.67 4.03
CA ARG A 159 -26.87 1.75 3.56
C ARG A 159 -25.51 1.74 4.25
N GLN A 160 -25.50 1.52 5.56
CA GLN A 160 -24.26 1.37 6.34
C GLN A 160 -23.42 0.21 5.79
N ASN A 161 -24.03 -0.93 5.49
CA ASN A 161 -23.34 -2.08 4.90
C ASN A 161 -22.75 -1.76 3.52
N GLU A 162 -23.51 -1.12 2.64
CA GLU A 162 -23.05 -0.69 1.31
C GLU A 162 -21.83 0.24 1.41
N LEU A 163 -21.90 1.25 2.27
CA LEU A 163 -20.82 2.21 2.49
C LEU A 163 -19.59 1.54 3.10
N LEU A 164 -19.78 0.58 4.01
CA LEU A 164 -18.68 -0.18 4.60
C LEU A 164 -17.95 -1.04 3.56
N GLN A 165 -18.68 -1.69 2.64
CA GLN A 165 -18.07 -2.43 1.53
C GLN A 165 -17.22 -1.52 0.64
N TYR A 166 -17.67 -0.29 0.38
CA TYR A 166 -16.88 0.70 -0.33
C TYR A 166 -15.59 1.09 0.42
N VAL A 167 -15.65 1.29 1.74
CA VAL A 167 -14.44 1.56 2.53
C VAL A 167 -13.46 0.39 2.44
N ILE A 168 -13.94 -0.85 2.59
CA ILE A 168 -13.10 -2.04 2.48
C ILE A 168 -12.41 -2.08 1.11
N GLN A 169 -13.17 -1.88 0.04
CA GLN A 169 -12.64 -1.89 -1.33
C GLN A 169 -11.61 -0.77 -1.55
N SER A 170 -11.91 0.47 -1.15
CA SER A 170 -10.97 1.60 -1.27
C SER A 170 -9.68 1.37 -0.47
N CYS A 171 -9.77 0.77 0.73
CA CYS A 171 -8.60 0.39 1.51
C CYS A 171 -7.65 -0.52 0.72
N HIS A 172 -8.18 -1.51 -0.03
CA HIS A 172 -7.39 -2.43 -0.85
C HIS A 172 -6.64 -1.72 -2.00
N GLU A 173 -7.15 -0.59 -2.47
CA GLU A 173 -6.58 0.17 -3.58
C GLU A 173 -5.37 1.02 -3.17
N THR A 174 -5.27 1.40 -1.89
CA THR A 174 -4.21 2.29 -1.36
C THR A 174 -2.80 1.71 -1.35
N GLN A 175 -2.64 0.38 -1.45
CA GLN A 175 -1.36 -0.33 -1.28
C GLN A 175 -0.73 -0.21 0.13
N ILE A 176 -1.50 0.24 1.11
CA ILE A 176 -1.08 0.31 2.51
C ILE A 176 -1.39 -1.03 3.18
N TYR A 177 -0.38 -1.57 3.86
CA TYR A 177 -0.49 -2.89 4.49
C TYR A 177 -1.57 -2.89 5.58
N LEU A 178 -2.53 -3.82 5.43
CA LEU A 178 -3.63 -4.06 6.37
C LEU A 178 -4.39 -2.79 6.79
N LEU A 179 -4.59 -1.84 5.87
CA LEU A 179 -5.19 -0.54 6.19
C LEU A 179 -6.52 -0.70 6.94
N PHE A 180 -7.47 -1.47 6.39
CA PHE A 180 -8.78 -1.66 7.02
C PHE A 180 -8.70 -2.26 8.44
N ASN A 181 -7.85 -3.28 8.64
CA ASN A 181 -7.66 -3.89 9.96
C ASN A 181 -7.09 -2.88 10.97
N ARG A 182 -6.23 -1.97 10.52
CA ARG A 182 -5.69 -0.90 11.37
C ARG A 182 -6.79 0.10 11.75
N LEU A 183 -7.71 0.43 10.84
CA LEU A 183 -8.87 1.26 11.18
C LEU A 183 -9.71 0.60 12.27
N LEU A 184 -10.07 -0.68 12.10
CA LEU A 184 -10.85 -1.43 13.09
C LEU A 184 -10.14 -1.48 14.44
N ALA A 185 -8.83 -1.75 14.45
CA ALA A 185 -8.03 -1.82 15.67
C ALA A 185 -7.97 -0.49 16.42
N GLU A 186 -7.97 0.66 15.73
CA GLU A 186 -8.04 1.97 16.40
C GLU A 186 -9.46 2.35 16.82
N TYR A 187 -10.48 1.91 16.08
CA TYR A 187 -11.87 2.25 16.37
C TYR A 187 -12.32 1.72 17.74
N VAL A 188 -11.91 0.50 18.08
CA VAL A 188 -12.26 -0.15 19.36
C VAL A 188 -11.51 0.43 20.57
N LYS A 189 -10.48 1.25 20.36
CA LYS A 189 -9.76 1.92 21.44
C LYS A 189 -10.52 3.13 21.94
N VAL A 190 -10.27 3.46 23.21
CA VAL A 190 -10.66 4.75 23.78
C VAL A 190 -9.89 5.87 23.06
N GLU A 191 -10.51 7.04 22.89
CA GLU A 191 -9.99 8.12 22.03
C GLU A 191 -8.60 8.60 22.45
N GLU A 192 -8.30 8.63 23.75
CA GLU A 192 -7.01 9.04 24.30
C GLU A 192 -5.88 8.09 23.90
N GLU A 193 -6.18 6.81 23.68
CA GLU A 193 -5.23 5.75 23.32
C GLU A 193 -5.04 5.60 21.80
N ARG A 194 -5.87 6.30 21.00
CA ARG A 194 -5.77 6.25 19.55
C ARG A 194 -4.45 6.81 19.05
N ALA A 195 -3.95 6.22 17.97
CA ALA A 195 -2.81 6.77 17.23
C ALA A 195 -3.10 8.20 16.72
N GLY A 196 -2.06 9.00 16.49
CA GLY A 196 -2.19 10.39 16.05
C GLY A 196 -3.10 10.57 14.82
N TRP A 197 -2.88 9.76 13.78
CA TRP A 197 -3.71 9.76 12.57
C TRP A 197 -5.18 9.41 12.84
N ALA A 198 -5.47 8.55 13.82
CA ALA A 198 -6.83 8.17 14.18
C ALA A 198 -7.53 9.27 15.00
N LYS A 199 -6.78 10.02 15.81
CA LYS A 199 -7.29 11.22 16.49
C LYS A 199 -7.65 12.31 15.49
N GLU A 200 -6.76 12.59 14.54
CA GLU A 200 -7.03 13.51 13.41
C GLU A 200 -8.25 13.05 12.60
N GLY A 201 -8.31 11.75 12.26
CA GLY A 201 -9.46 11.16 11.56
C GLY A 201 -10.76 11.25 12.37
N THR A 202 -10.70 11.12 13.69
CA THR A 202 -11.87 11.31 14.59
C THR A 202 -12.38 12.75 14.50
N TYR A 203 -11.49 13.73 14.54
CA TYR A 203 -11.83 15.14 14.43
C TYR A 203 -12.51 15.44 13.08
N ILE A 204 -11.92 14.98 11.97
CA ILE A 204 -12.46 15.17 10.63
C ILE A 204 -13.79 14.43 10.47
N GLY A 205 -13.89 13.18 10.94
CA GLY A 205 -15.11 12.38 10.87
C GLY A 205 -16.27 13.04 11.61
N ARG A 206 -16.04 13.59 12.81
CA ARG A 206 -17.05 14.35 13.55
C ARG A 206 -17.48 15.62 12.82
N ALA A 207 -16.54 16.34 12.21
CA ALA A 207 -16.85 17.53 11.44
C ALA A 207 -17.67 17.18 10.19
N ALA A 208 -17.27 16.14 9.44
CA ALA A 208 -17.99 15.64 8.28
C ALA A 208 -19.41 15.16 8.63
N TRP A 209 -19.56 14.43 9.75
CA TRP A 209 -20.87 13.99 10.26
C TRP A 209 -21.79 15.19 10.54
N LYS A 210 -21.29 16.22 11.21
CA LYS A 210 -22.07 17.44 11.49
C LYS A 210 -22.55 18.13 10.21
N VAL A 211 -21.68 18.20 9.19
CA VAL A 211 -22.04 18.78 7.89
C VAL A 211 -23.13 17.94 7.23
N SER A 212 -22.97 16.62 7.14
CA SER A 212 -23.96 15.72 6.55
C SER A 212 -25.32 15.74 7.28
N LEU A 213 -25.30 15.88 8.61
CA LEU A 213 -26.51 16.02 9.40
C LEU A 213 -27.23 17.35 9.11
N SER A 214 -26.49 18.44 8.94
CA SER A 214 -27.06 19.77 8.65
C SER A 214 -27.75 19.84 7.29
N THR A 215 -27.31 19.03 6.33
CA THR A 215 -27.90 18.95 4.98
C THR A 215 -28.88 17.79 4.82
N TYR A 216 -29.00 16.94 5.85
CA TYR A 216 -29.73 15.66 5.81
C TYR A 216 -29.36 14.78 4.58
N ASP A 217 -28.10 14.90 4.13
CA ASP A 217 -27.60 14.28 2.90
C ASP A 217 -26.42 13.36 3.24
N PHE A 218 -26.72 12.07 3.25
CA PHE A 218 -25.77 10.98 3.50
C PHE A 218 -25.47 10.22 2.20
N GLY A 219 -25.59 10.90 1.04
CA GLY A 219 -25.04 10.43 -0.22
C GLY A 219 -23.57 10.03 -0.08
N MET A 220 -23.16 8.92 -0.69
CA MET A 220 -21.80 8.40 -0.58
C MET A 220 -20.79 9.44 -1.11
N ASP A 221 -21.14 10.07 -2.23
CA ASP A 221 -20.41 11.17 -2.83
C ASP A 221 -20.23 12.34 -1.86
N LYS A 222 -21.27 12.71 -1.11
CA LYS A 222 -21.22 13.80 -0.12
C LYS A 222 -20.38 13.47 1.09
N VAL A 223 -20.56 12.28 1.66
CA VAL A 223 -19.79 11.84 2.82
C VAL A 223 -18.30 11.77 2.47
N VAL A 224 -17.96 11.17 1.32
CA VAL A 224 -16.57 11.11 0.84
C VAL A 224 -16.04 12.52 0.55
N TYR A 225 -16.81 13.36 -0.13
CA TYR A 225 -16.43 14.73 -0.44
C TYR A 225 -16.14 15.55 0.82
N ASN A 226 -17.03 15.50 1.82
CA ASN A 226 -16.87 16.24 3.07
C ASN A 226 -15.60 15.83 3.80
N VAL A 227 -15.32 14.51 3.90
CA VAL A 227 -14.10 14.00 4.54
C VAL A 227 -12.85 14.47 3.80
N VAL A 228 -12.81 14.32 2.48
CA VAL A 228 -11.66 14.70 1.64
C VAL A 228 -11.43 16.22 1.70
N PHE A 229 -12.49 17.00 1.58
CA PHE A 229 -12.44 18.46 1.62
C PHE A 229 -11.92 18.97 2.97
N LEU A 230 -12.47 18.47 4.09
CA LEU A 230 -12.04 18.85 5.43
C LEU A 230 -10.59 18.44 5.73
N TYR A 231 -10.18 17.26 5.27
CA TYR A 231 -8.77 16.85 5.36
C TYR A 231 -7.86 17.83 4.60
N HIS A 232 -8.22 18.21 3.38
CA HIS A 232 -7.44 19.18 2.61
C HIS A 232 -7.35 20.55 3.28
N MET A 233 -8.46 21.05 3.86
CA MET A 233 -8.45 22.29 4.61
C MET A 233 -7.48 22.22 5.81
N LEU A 234 -7.51 21.12 6.58
CA LEU A 234 -6.61 20.93 7.71
C LEU A 234 -5.13 20.97 7.28
N VAL A 235 -4.78 20.26 6.21
CA VAL A 235 -3.42 20.27 5.67
C VAL A 235 -3.00 21.66 5.19
N MET A 236 -3.92 22.42 4.58
CA MET A 236 -3.66 23.80 4.16
C MET A 236 -3.41 24.74 5.35
N GLU A 237 -4.18 24.60 6.43
CA GLU A 237 -3.96 25.40 7.65
C GLU A 237 -2.62 25.07 8.30
N GLU A 238 -2.21 23.80 8.33
CA GLU A 238 -0.93 23.39 8.89
C GLU A 238 0.25 23.91 8.07
N THR A 239 0.15 23.91 6.75
CA THR A 239 1.19 24.44 5.85
C THR A 239 1.30 25.97 5.89
N GLN A 240 0.22 26.67 6.28
CA GLN A 240 0.20 28.14 6.43
C GLN A 240 0.62 28.62 7.83
N LYS A 241 0.73 27.75 8.83
CA LYS A 241 1.22 28.14 10.16
C LYS A 241 2.69 28.58 10.03
N PRO A 242 3.04 29.84 10.35
CA PRO A 242 4.42 30.28 10.32
C PRO A 242 5.25 29.44 11.30
N ILE A 243 6.41 28.97 10.85
CA ILE A 243 7.37 28.22 11.67
C ILE A 243 7.72 29.08 12.89
N LYS A 244 7.13 28.77 14.06
CA LYS A 244 7.46 29.46 15.31
C LYS A 244 8.75 28.87 15.89
N GLY A 245 9.85 29.61 15.73
CA GLY A 245 11.14 29.46 16.43
C GLY A 245 12.29 29.12 15.47
N THR A 246 13.45 29.78 15.44
CA THR A 246 14.15 30.58 16.46
C THR A 246 15.16 31.51 15.77
N HIS A 247 14.97 32.83 15.81
CA HIS A 247 16.07 33.79 15.76
C HIS A 247 15.88 34.76 16.92
N LYS A 248 16.51 34.45 18.06
CA LYS A 248 16.72 35.41 19.13
C LYS A 248 18.22 35.43 19.43
N LYS A 249 18.77 36.64 19.34
CA LYS A 249 20.13 37.11 19.65
C LYS A 249 21.14 37.03 18.51
N GLU A 250 21.29 38.16 17.82
CA GLU A 250 22.55 38.92 17.81
C GLU A 250 22.21 40.40 17.56
N ALA A 251 21.79 41.06 18.63
CA ALA A 251 21.99 42.50 18.77
C ALA A 251 23.10 42.63 19.81
N ILE A 252 24.34 42.88 19.35
CA ILE A 252 25.45 43.52 20.06
C ILE A 252 26.56 43.76 19.02
N MET A 253 27.09 44.99 19.04
CA MET A 253 28.30 45.50 18.37
C MET A 253 28.26 45.75 16.86
N ASN A 254 27.86 46.97 16.51
CA ASN A 254 28.78 47.88 15.82
C ASN A 254 28.26 49.32 15.98
N ASP A 255 28.42 49.84 17.19
CA ASP A 255 28.34 51.29 17.43
C ASP A 255 29.45 51.65 18.41
N LYS A 256 30.68 51.72 17.88
CA LYS A 256 31.89 52.31 18.46
C LYS A 256 33.02 52.17 17.44
N LEU A 257 33.10 53.12 16.52
CA LEU A 257 34.33 53.81 16.11
C LEU A 257 34.03 54.63 14.85
N SER A 258 33.80 55.93 15.01
CA SER A 258 34.38 56.99 14.14
C SER A 258 33.77 58.35 14.46
N LEU A 259 34.12 58.91 15.62
CA LEU A 259 34.24 60.37 15.79
C LEU A 259 35.28 60.62 16.88
N ALA A 260 36.52 60.92 16.46
CA ALA A 260 37.51 61.81 17.09
C ALA A 260 38.94 61.41 16.68
N ASN A 261 39.36 61.85 15.49
CA ASN A 261 40.56 62.68 15.24
C ASN A 261 40.86 62.73 13.74
#